data_AF-A0A8J1YQB3-F1
#
_entry.id   AF-A0A8J1YQB3-F1
#
_cell.length_a   1.000
_cell.length_b   1.000
_cell.length_c   1.000
_cell.angle_alpha   90.00
_cell.angle_beta   90.00
_cell.angle_gamma   90.00
#
_symmetry.space_group_name_H-M   'P 1'
#
loop_
_entity.id
_entity.type
_entity.pdbx_description
1 polymer ?
#
loop_
_entity_poly.entity_id
_entity_poly.type
_entity_poly.pdbx_seq_one_letter_code
_entity_poly.pdbx_strand_id
1 'polypeptide(L)'
;MVTLPPGRDQTPLDVLLIGIGSIGSIYAYILEKSGRARVTAVARSNYSLYSTTGATLDTDRFGVIEGWTPHRVVRSQAEALEGDVQYAFCVICTKCLPDILPTAKLVAEGIASHRIGAWSLIQNGLGVEEDLYQAVKDGETPIISSCAWIGIMTSPDGKVVTWRGVETLVSGIYPPLCPPDEPQTRSFSKREVEAAELWKEMLTQGGAKVLMDDRIDSIRFSKNIINCAWSSIQGLTRCVPACFEPLPPELTDFVKKLFREIIDTGFRSGLLRQGMVQYPGGQPMGDAAEVTHFAWSNIYNTSVQKRRSGATPHKMSLLIDVEMGRPFEVEVITGAVLRVAQAHNVAVPLLGYSGSGVIEIKVEVSVVTLAAGPMSEMVSTSAVTVTVMTMHASASRPGELARITATAHTTKVRAEAHATASSGARVVVRTTVRPSVPWRAPTPGAGMTMVHWKFMAVDMVLV
;
A
#
# COMPACT_ATOMS: atom_id res chain seq x y z
N MET A 1 14.39 -17.04 38.03
CA MET A 1 12.92 -16.94 37.98
C MET A 1 12.51 -15.85 38.94
N VAL A 2 12.04 -14.72 38.43
CA VAL A 2 11.41 -13.68 39.26
C VAL A 2 9.92 -13.76 38.96
N THR A 3 9.17 -14.37 39.86
CA THR A 3 7.71 -14.26 39.90
C THR A 3 7.36 -12.85 40.37
N LEU A 4 6.74 -12.05 39.49
CA LEU A 4 6.19 -10.75 39.90
C LEU A 4 4.86 -10.97 40.64
N PRO A 5 4.65 -10.32 41.79
CA PRO A 5 3.45 -10.49 42.60
C PRO A 5 2.24 -9.78 41.96
N PRO A 6 1.00 -10.20 42.28
CA PRO A 6 -0.20 -9.56 41.77
C PRO A 6 -0.60 -8.36 42.64
N GLY A 7 -0.70 -7.16 42.04
CA GLY A 7 -1.49 -6.04 42.56
C GLY A 7 -0.79 -4.66 42.62
N ARG A 8 -1.36 -3.69 41.88
CA ARG A 8 -1.45 -2.23 42.14
C ARG A 8 -0.28 -1.54 42.87
N ASP A 9 0.62 -0.91 42.09
CA ASP A 9 1.27 0.41 42.34
C ASP A 9 2.46 0.60 41.36
N GLN A 10 2.17 0.79 40.07
CA GLN A 10 3.19 1.29 39.15
C GLN A 10 2.68 2.58 38.53
N THR A 11 3.41 3.67 38.77
CA THR A 11 3.14 4.95 38.14
C THR A 11 3.09 4.75 36.62
N PRO A 12 2.01 5.18 35.94
CA PRO A 12 1.92 5.05 34.50
C PRO A 12 3.12 5.72 33.80
N LEU A 13 3.61 5.08 32.75
CA LEU A 13 4.67 5.58 31.89
C LEU A 13 4.15 6.67 30.96
N ASP A 14 4.89 7.75 30.80
CA ASP A 14 4.53 8.80 29.84
C ASP A 14 4.87 8.35 28.42
N VAL A 15 3.91 8.47 27.52
CA VAL A 15 4.05 8.16 26.09
C VAL A 15 3.71 9.40 25.26
N LEU A 16 4.62 9.79 24.38
CA LEU A 16 4.38 10.85 23.40
C LEU A 16 3.77 10.24 22.14
N LEU A 17 2.63 10.75 21.68
CA LEU A 17 2.00 10.32 20.43
C LEU A 17 2.06 11.44 19.38
N ILE A 18 2.63 11.13 18.23
CA ILE A 18 2.64 11.99 17.04
C ILE A 18 1.62 11.47 16.03
N GLY A 19 0.49 12.20 15.90
CA GLY A 19 -0.56 11.90 14.93
C GLY A 19 -1.79 11.20 15.53
N ILE A 20 -2.75 11.98 16.05
CA ILE A 20 -4.04 11.49 16.58
C ILE A 20 -5.14 11.41 15.50
N GLY A 21 -4.82 10.69 14.41
CA GLY A 21 -5.80 10.24 13.42
C GLY A 21 -6.41 8.89 13.82
N SER A 22 -7.04 8.17 12.88
CA SER A 22 -7.69 6.88 13.16
C SER A 22 -6.79 5.92 13.95
N ILE A 23 -5.61 5.61 13.40
CA ILE A 23 -4.62 4.69 14.01
C ILE A 23 -4.15 5.22 15.36
N GLY A 24 -3.78 6.51 15.43
CA GLY A 24 -3.30 7.14 16.65
C GLY A 24 -4.31 7.10 17.79
N SER A 25 -5.59 7.39 17.51
CA SER A 25 -6.66 7.35 18.52
C SER A 25 -6.84 5.97 19.12
N ILE A 26 -6.85 4.91 18.30
CA ILE A 26 -7.04 3.55 18.79
C ILE A 26 -5.83 3.05 19.57
N TYR A 27 -4.60 3.27 19.09
CA TYR A 27 -3.43 2.84 19.85
C TYR A 27 -3.21 3.67 21.12
N ALA A 28 -3.55 4.96 21.12
CA ALA A 28 -3.55 5.76 22.35
C ALA A 28 -4.60 5.27 23.36
N TYR A 29 -5.82 4.96 22.89
CA TYR A 29 -6.85 4.35 23.73
C TYR A 29 -6.39 3.01 24.33
N ILE A 30 -5.81 2.12 23.52
CA ILE A 30 -5.29 0.83 23.99
C ILE A 30 -4.19 1.04 25.05
N LEU A 31 -3.25 1.94 24.80
CA LEU A 31 -2.17 2.25 25.73
C LEU A 31 -2.71 2.76 27.07
N GLU A 32 -3.67 3.68 27.09
CA GLU A 32 -4.24 4.17 28.36
C GLU A 32 -5.15 3.13 29.04
N LYS A 33 -5.91 2.36 28.25
CA LYS A 33 -6.75 1.28 28.76
C LYS A 33 -5.93 0.20 29.48
N SER A 34 -4.65 0.04 29.14
CA SER A 34 -3.75 -0.87 29.85
C SER A 34 -3.54 -0.50 31.32
N GLY A 35 -3.79 0.77 31.70
CA GLY A 35 -3.43 1.31 33.01
C GLY A 35 -1.93 1.52 33.21
N ARG A 36 -1.10 1.26 32.19
CA ARG A 36 0.37 1.35 32.23
C ARG A 36 0.92 2.63 31.60
N ALA A 37 0.13 3.34 30.79
CA ALA A 37 0.59 4.49 30.04
C ALA A 37 -0.33 5.71 30.23
N ARG A 38 0.27 6.91 30.24
CA ARG A 38 -0.39 8.19 30.05
C ARG A 38 0.05 8.77 28.72
N VAL A 39 -0.91 9.04 27.83
CA VAL A 39 -0.59 9.50 26.49
C VAL A 39 -0.67 11.03 26.41
N THR A 40 0.44 11.66 26.02
CA THR A 40 0.46 13.05 25.55
C THR A 40 0.42 13.04 24.03
N ALA A 41 -0.68 13.48 23.44
CA ALA A 41 -0.86 13.52 21.99
C ALA A 41 -0.58 14.90 21.41
N VAL A 42 0.32 14.96 20.42
CA VAL A 42 0.53 16.16 19.59
C VAL A 42 -0.49 16.14 18.46
N ALA A 43 -1.44 17.08 18.53
CA ALA A 43 -2.53 17.21 17.58
C ALA A 43 -2.41 18.51 16.78
N ARG A 44 -2.50 18.42 15.46
CA ARG A 44 -2.62 19.59 14.56
C ARG A 44 -4.08 19.81 14.19
N SER A 45 -4.53 19.21 13.09
CA SER A 45 -5.90 19.38 12.58
C SER A 45 -6.99 19.00 13.59
N ASN A 46 -6.72 18.03 14.45
CA ASN A 46 -7.72 17.48 15.37
C ASN A 46 -7.59 18.04 16.80
N TYR A 47 -6.75 19.05 17.03
CA TYR A 47 -6.52 19.59 18.38
C TYR A 47 -7.83 20.02 19.03
N SER A 48 -8.61 20.85 18.34
CA SER A 48 -9.86 21.41 18.88
C SER A 48 -10.82 20.32 19.34
N LEU A 49 -10.98 19.26 18.53
CA LEU A 49 -11.83 18.10 18.83
C LEU A 49 -11.39 17.44 20.15
N TYR A 50 -10.13 17.03 20.24
CA TYR A 50 -9.64 16.28 21.40
C TYR A 50 -9.45 17.16 22.65
N SER A 51 -9.21 18.47 22.51
CA SER A 51 -9.10 19.39 23.64
C SER A 51 -10.44 19.81 24.25
N THR A 52 -11.57 19.58 23.56
CA THR A 52 -12.89 20.07 24.00
C THR A 52 -13.89 18.96 24.21
N THR A 53 -14.19 18.18 23.17
CA THR A 53 -15.28 17.18 23.20
C THR A 53 -14.77 15.75 23.21
N GLY A 54 -13.54 15.50 22.76
CA GLY A 54 -13.05 14.16 22.44
C GLY A 54 -13.71 13.59 21.17
N ALA A 55 -13.28 12.38 20.79
CA ALA A 55 -13.84 11.62 19.69
C ALA A 55 -14.63 10.41 20.20
N THR A 56 -15.67 10.02 19.48
CA THR A 56 -16.39 8.77 19.74
C THR A 56 -15.62 7.62 19.12
N LEU A 57 -15.20 6.65 19.94
CA LEU A 57 -14.62 5.39 19.48
C LEU A 57 -15.74 4.35 19.39
N ASP A 58 -16.18 4.04 18.17
CA ASP A 58 -17.18 3.01 17.91
C ASP A 58 -16.46 1.70 17.59
N THR A 59 -16.46 0.78 18.55
CA THR A 59 -15.62 -0.43 18.51
C THR A 59 -16.44 -1.71 18.70
N ASP A 60 -16.11 -2.76 17.94
CA ASP A 60 -16.76 -4.07 18.11
C ASP A 60 -16.35 -4.74 19.44
N ARG A 61 -15.15 -4.42 19.94
CA ARG A 61 -14.51 -5.14 21.06
C ARG A 61 -14.70 -4.49 22.42
N PHE A 62 -14.81 -3.16 22.45
CA PHE A 62 -14.83 -2.37 23.68
C PHE A 62 -16.10 -1.50 23.80
N GLY A 63 -17.07 -1.72 22.91
CA GLY A 63 -18.29 -0.93 22.84
C GLY A 63 -18.07 0.44 22.22
N VAL A 64 -19.02 1.34 22.48
CA VAL A 64 -18.97 2.74 22.05
C VAL A 64 -18.44 3.58 23.21
N ILE A 65 -17.28 4.22 23.02
CA ILE A 65 -16.72 5.18 23.99
C ILE A 65 -16.96 6.58 23.46
N GLU A 66 -17.89 7.31 24.08
CA GLU A 66 -18.21 8.68 23.70
C GLU A 66 -17.23 9.69 24.29
N GLY A 67 -16.86 10.70 23.52
CA GLY A 67 -16.04 11.83 23.98
C GLY A 67 -14.66 11.44 24.52
N TRP A 68 -14.05 10.38 24.00
CA TRP A 68 -12.74 9.94 24.45
C TRP A 68 -11.63 10.93 24.06
N THR A 69 -10.73 11.21 25.01
CA THR A 69 -9.53 12.02 24.83
C THR A 69 -8.37 11.39 25.59
N PRO A 70 -7.12 11.44 25.08
CA PRO A 70 -5.97 10.97 25.83
C PRO A 70 -5.70 11.87 27.05
N HIS A 71 -4.83 11.41 27.95
CA HIS A 71 -4.45 12.10 29.18
C HIS A 71 -4.08 13.58 28.97
N ARG A 72 -3.35 13.89 27.89
CA ARG A 72 -2.99 15.25 27.52
C ARG A 72 -2.99 15.43 26.00
N VAL A 73 -3.49 16.57 25.54
CA VAL A 73 -3.47 16.97 24.13
C VAL A 73 -2.78 18.32 24.01
N VAL A 74 -1.81 18.43 23.11
CA VAL A 74 -1.00 19.65 22.89
C VAL A 74 -0.89 19.95 21.41
N ARG A 75 -0.53 21.20 21.05
CA ARG A 75 -0.44 21.63 19.64
C ARG A 75 0.91 21.34 19.00
N SER A 76 1.96 21.21 19.82
CA SER A 76 3.35 21.12 19.37
C SER A 76 4.16 20.14 20.21
N GLN A 77 5.31 19.72 19.68
CA GLN A 77 6.28 18.94 20.44
C GLN A 77 6.89 19.76 21.58
N ALA A 78 7.16 21.05 21.37
CA ALA A 78 7.64 21.96 22.39
C ALA A 78 6.72 22.01 23.62
N GLU A 79 5.40 22.10 23.42
CA GLU A 79 4.42 22.02 24.51
C GLU A 79 4.42 20.64 25.20
N ALA A 80 4.58 19.56 24.43
CA ALA A 80 4.69 18.21 25.00
C ALA A 80 5.93 18.09 25.90
N LEU A 81 7.05 18.66 25.45
CA LEU A 81 8.37 18.60 26.08
C LEU A 81 8.59 19.68 27.16
N GLU A 82 7.58 20.49 27.48
CA GLU A 82 7.69 21.51 28.52
C GLU A 82 8.00 20.87 29.89
N GLY A 83 8.90 21.50 30.66
CA GLY A 83 9.40 20.96 31.93
C GLY A 83 10.48 19.90 31.77
N ASP A 84 10.51 18.90 32.66
CA ASP A 84 11.51 17.82 32.71
C ASP A 84 10.91 16.43 32.39
N VAL A 85 9.83 16.39 31.61
CA VAL A 85 9.17 15.13 31.23
C VAL A 85 10.10 14.18 30.48
N GLN A 86 10.02 12.89 30.79
CA GLN A 86 10.70 11.81 30.08
C GLN A 86 9.65 10.88 29.49
N TYR A 87 9.76 10.58 28.20
CA TYR A 87 8.83 9.70 27.53
C TYR A 87 9.45 8.32 27.37
N ALA A 88 8.76 7.28 27.86
CA ALA A 88 9.18 5.90 27.63
C ALA A 88 9.18 5.58 26.13
N PHE A 89 8.15 6.06 25.42
CA PHE A 89 8.02 5.92 23.97
C PHE A 89 7.60 7.23 23.31
N CYS A 90 8.12 7.47 22.10
CA CYS A 90 7.47 8.32 21.11
C CYS A 90 6.85 7.46 20.01
N VAL A 91 5.53 7.45 19.92
CA VAL A 91 4.74 6.65 18.97
C VAL A 91 4.33 7.51 17.78
N ILE A 92 4.72 7.11 16.58
CA ILE A 92 4.46 7.82 15.33
C ILE A 92 3.36 7.09 14.56
N CYS A 93 2.19 7.74 14.45
CA CYS A 93 0.99 7.23 13.78
C CYS A 93 0.53 8.13 12.62
N THR A 94 1.38 9.06 12.16
CA THR A 94 1.14 9.82 10.93
C THR A 94 1.36 8.95 9.70
N LYS A 95 0.86 9.36 8.53
CA LYS A 95 1.34 8.78 7.27
C LYS A 95 2.83 9.04 7.08
N CYS A 96 3.54 8.13 6.43
CA CYS A 96 4.94 8.34 6.06
C CYS A 96 4.99 8.94 4.64
N LEU A 97 5.34 10.22 4.55
CA LEU A 97 5.34 11.02 3.32
C LEU A 97 6.71 11.70 3.17
N PRO A 98 7.78 10.96 2.87
CA PRO A 98 9.15 11.48 2.88
C PRO A 98 9.39 12.62 1.87
N ASP A 99 8.60 12.66 0.78
CA ASP A 99 8.59 13.69 -0.24
C ASP A 99 7.93 15.01 0.22
N ILE A 100 7.16 14.99 1.31
CA ILE A 100 6.46 16.16 1.87
C ILE A 100 7.08 16.58 3.20
N LEU A 101 7.23 15.64 4.12
CA LEU A 101 7.79 15.85 5.45
C LEU A 101 8.49 14.58 5.91
N PRO A 102 9.83 14.50 5.78
CA PRO A 102 10.63 13.40 6.32
C PRO A 102 10.34 13.17 7.81
N THR A 103 10.34 11.91 8.24
CA THR A 103 10.04 11.51 9.62
C THR A 103 11.01 12.17 10.61
N ALA A 104 12.31 12.20 10.33
CA ALA A 104 13.31 12.86 11.17
C ALA A 104 13.00 14.36 11.37
N LYS A 105 12.49 15.03 10.32
CA LYS A 105 12.04 16.43 10.41
C LYS A 105 10.72 16.56 11.17
N LEU A 106 9.79 15.61 10.99
CA LEU A 106 8.52 15.57 11.71
C LEU A 106 8.74 15.53 13.22
N VAL A 107 9.72 14.75 13.71
CA VAL A 107 9.98 14.56 15.15
C VAL A 107 11.28 15.21 15.65
N ALA A 108 11.76 16.24 14.95
CA ALA A 108 13.07 16.86 15.21
C ALA A 108 13.24 17.36 16.65
N GLU A 109 12.19 17.95 17.24
CA GLU A 109 12.22 18.42 18.64
C GLU A 109 12.31 17.23 19.62
N GLY A 110 11.58 16.15 19.37
CA GLY A 110 11.70 14.90 20.12
C GLY A 110 13.12 14.31 20.07
N ILE A 111 13.75 14.31 18.88
CA ILE A 111 15.14 13.87 18.71
C ILE A 111 16.10 14.76 19.51
N ALA A 112 16.03 16.07 19.31
CA ALA A 112 16.93 17.04 19.96
C ALA A 112 16.79 17.09 21.48
N SER A 113 15.64 16.66 22.02
CA SER A 113 15.40 16.67 23.46
C SER A 113 16.25 15.66 24.23
N HIS A 114 16.63 14.54 23.60
CA HIS A 114 17.19 13.35 24.27
C HIS A 114 16.30 12.78 25.40
N ARG A 115 14.99 13.06 25.37
CA ARG A 115 14.00 12.64 26.40
C ARG A 115 13.14 11.45 25.98
N ILE A 116 13.48 10.79 24.87
CA ILE A 116 12.74 9.67 24.30
C ILE A 116 13.48 8.36 24.59
N GLY A 117 12.85 7.46 25.33
CA GLY A 117 13.39 6.16 25.71
C GLY A 117 13.49 5.18 24.54
N ALA A 118 12.46 5.15 23.68
CA ALA A 118 12.38 4.38 22.44
C ALA A 118 11.41 5.04 21.43
N TRP A 119 11.61 4.80 20.14
CA TRP A 119 10.69 5.20 19.07
C TRP A 119 9.81 4.04 18.66
N SER A 120 8.53 4.28 18.35
CA SER A 120 7.62 3.26 17.81
C SER A 120 6.92 3.78 16.56
N LEU A 121 7.04 3.07 15.43
CA LEU A 121 6.44 3.49 14.16
C LEU A 121 5.29 2.57 13.78
N ILE A 122 4.07 3.12 13.75
CA ILE A 122 2.86 2.44 13.27
C ILE A 122 2.41 3.10 11.95
N GLN A 123 3.25 2.96 10.93
CA GLN A 123 3.05 3.57 9.60
C GLN A 123 3.00 2.48 8.52
N ASN A 124 2.26 2.73 7.43
CA ASN A 124 2.27 1.84 6.27
C ASN A 124 3.51 2.08 5.41
N GLY A 125 3.92 1.04 4.69
CA GLY A 125 5.03 1.08 3.75
C GLY A 125 6.27 0.32 4.23
N LEU A 126 7.26 0.31 3.36
CA LEU A 126 8.55 -0.35 3.48
C LEU A 126 9.66 0.70 3.62
N GLY A 127 10.59 0.50 4.56
CA GLY A 127 11.70 1.41 4.81
C GLY A 127 11.30 2.73 5.48
N VAL A 128 10.16 2.74 6.20
CA VAL A 128 9.66 3.94 6.91
C VAL A 128 10.55 4.33 8.09
N GLU A 129 11.35 3.39 8.57
CA GLU A 129 12.26 3.52 9.71
C GLU A 129 13.55 4.23 9.33
N GLU A 130 13.99 4.12 8.07
CA GLU A 130 15.34 4.47 7.62
C GLU A 130 15.70 5.92 7.95
N ASP A 131 14.81 6.87 7.62
CA ASP A 131 15.04 8.30 7.85
C ASP A 131 15.21 8.63 9.34
N LEU A 132 14.37 8.05 10.20
CA LEU A 132 14.50 8.23 11.65
C LEU A 132 15.75 7.54 12.18
N TYR A 133 16.04 6.33 11.73
CA TYR A 133 17.21 5.57 12.13
C TYR A 133 18.50 6.33 11.84
N GLN A 134 18.66 6.88 10.64
CA GLN A 134 19.85 7.67 10.30
C GLN A 134 20.01 8.89 11.21
N ALA A 135 18.91 9.48 11.68
CA ALA A 135 18.93 10.63 12.57
C ALA A 135 19.23 10.28 14.05
N VAL A 136 19.04 9.04 14.49
CA VAL A 136 19.15 8.65 15.91
C VAL A 136 20.14 7.51 16.20
N LYS A 137 20.72 6.89 15.17
CA LYS A 137 21.62 5.72 15.29
C LYS A 137 22.83 5.92 16.20
N ASP A 138 23.28 7.16 16.39
CA ASP A 138 24.42 7.48 17.26
C ASP A 138 24.03 7.53 18.76
N GLY A 139 22.72 7.59 19.09
CA GLY A 139 22.21 7.77 20.45
C GLY A 139 21.74 6.48 21.15
N GLU A 140 21.91 5.31 20.53
CA GLU A 140 21.45 4.00 21.03
C GLU A 140 19.96 3.92 21.42
N THR A 141 19.13 4.85 20.95
CA THR A 141 17.68 4.85 21.24
C THR A 141 16.99 3.78 20.38
N PRO A 142 16.34 2.76 20.98
CA PRO A 142 15.69 1.70 20.22
C PRO A 142 14.60 2.22 19.28
N ILE A 143 14.44 1.54 18.14
CA ILE A 143 13.33 1.75 17.21
C ILE A 143 12.52 0.47 17.13
N ILE A 144 11.24 0.56 17.48
CA ILE A 144 10.26 -0.51 17.35
C ILE A 144 9.39 -0.22 16.13
N SER A 145 9.55 -1.04 15.12
CA SER A 145 8.80 -0.94 13.89
C SER A 145 7.56 -1.81 13.95
N SER A 146 6.39 -1.28 13.56
CA SER A 146 5.11 -1.98 13.70
C SER A 146 4.26 -1.97 12.43
N CYS A 147 3.70 -3.14 12.11
CA CYS A 147 2.75 -3.39 11.03
C CYS A 147 1.36 -3.66 11.58
N ALA A 148 0.41 -2.73 11.36
CA ALA A 148 -0.98 -2.89 11.79
C ALA A 148 -1.88 -3.45 10.67
N TRP A 149 -2.54 -4.58 10.93
CA TRP A 149 -3.72 -5.03 10.18
C TRP A 149 -4.96 -4.68 10.99
N ILE A 150 -5.64 -3.61 10.60
CA ILE A 150 -6.75 -3.05 11.38
C ILE A 150 -7.84 -2.49 10.45
N GLY A 151 -9.09 -2.86 10.72
CA GLY A 151 -10.26 -2.35 10.01
C GLY A 151 -10.76 -1.07 10.66
N ILE A 152 -10.19 0.07 10.29
CA ILE A 152 -10.48 1.35 10.93
C ILE A 152 -10.83 2.45 9.93
N MET A 153 -11.76 3.32 10.33
CA MET A 153 -12.14 4.51 9.57
C MET A 153 -12.39 5.68 10.51
N THR A 154 -12.07 6.89 10.08
CA THR A 154 -12.55 8.12 10.73
C THR A 154 -13.61 8.76 9.87
N SER A 155 -14.71 9.20 10.48
CA SER A 155 -15.76 9.95 9.81
C SER A 155 -15.20 11.22 9.14
N PRO A 156 -15.83 11.74 8.07
CA PRO A 156 -15.34 12.92 7.38
C PRO A 156 -15.13 14.15 8.27
N ASP A 157 -15.92 14.30 9.33
CA ASP A 157 -15.84 15.39 10.32
C ASP A 157 -14.83 15.13 11.46
N GLY A 158 -14.16 13.97 11.46
CA GLY A 158 -13.16 13.60 12.46
C GLY A 158 -13.71 13.06 13.77
N LYS A 159 -15.03 13.13 14.01
CA LYS A 159 -15.63 12.91 15.33
C LYS A 159 -15.80 11.46 15.73
N VAL A 160 -15.97 10.56 14.76
CA VAL A 160 -16.19 9.13 15.01
C VAL A 160 -15.02 8.35 14.43
N VAL A 161 -14.37 7.55 15.27
CA VAL A 161 -13.39 6.55 14.87
C VAL A 161 -14.05 5.19 14.98
N THR A 162 -14.34 4.59 13.83
CA THR A 162 -14.96 3.27 13.72
C THR A 162 -13.88 2.20 13.63
N TRP A 163 -13.89 1.23 14.54
CA TRP A 163 -12.94 0.13 14.61
C TRP A 163 -13.67 -1.21 14.63
N ARG A 164 -13.44 -2.00 13.57
CA ARG A 164 -14.11 -3.29 13.34
C ARG A 164 -13.16 -4.47 13.47
N GLY A 165 -13.67 -5.55 14.06
CA GLY A 165 -12.96 -6.81 14.25
C GLY A 165 -11.80 -6.74 15.24
N VAL A 166 -10.95 -7.77 15.19
CA VAL A 166 -9.73 -7.87 15.99
C VAL A 166 -8.54 -7.49 15.10
N GLU A 167 -7.87 -6.41 15.47
CA GLU A 167 -6.62 -5.98 14.88
C GLU A 167 -5.48 -6.96 15.18
N THR A 168 -4.45 -6.95 14.35
CA THR A 168 -3.17 -7.60 14.66
C THR A 168 -2.07 -6.58 14.43
N LEU A 169 -1.25 -6.36 15.46
CA LEU A 169 -0.03 -5.56 15.38
C LEU A 169 1.17 -6.50 15.42
N VAL A 170 1.95 -6.55 14.36
CA VAL A 170 3.24 -7.26 14.37
C VAL A 170 4.32 -6.22 14.52
N SER A 171 5.15 -6.34 15.56
CA SER A 171 6.22 -5.40 15.87
C SER A 171 7.58 -6.10 15.84
N GLY A 172 8.64 -5.34 15.62
CA GLY A 172 10.00 -5.85 15.73
C GLY A 172 11.01 -4.73 15.89
N ILE A 173 12.20 -5.07 16.34
CA ILE A 173 13.30 -4.13 16.53
C ILE A 173 13.87 -3.77 15.15
N TYR A 174 14.16 -2.50 14.94
CA TYR A 174 14.83 -1.99 13.74
C TYR A 174 16.21 -1.40 14.10
N PRO A 175 17.27 -1.65 13.31
CA PRO A 175 17.29 -2.55 12.13
C PRO A 175 16.99 -4.03 12.49
N PRO A 176 16.50 -4.84 11.55
CA PRO A 176 16.16 -6.25 11.81
C PRO A 176 17.41 -7.13 11.96
N LEU A 177 17.22 -8.40 12.38
CA LEU A 177 18.25 -9.44 12.27
C LEU A 177 18.41 -9.92 10.81
N CYS A 178 19.43 -10.74 10.54
CA CYS A 178 19.53 -11.46 9.27
C CYS A 178 18.53 -12.64 9.24
N PRO A 179 18.21 -13.24 8.08
CA PRO A 179 17.44 -14.49 8.04
C PRO A 179 18.04 -15.55 8.98
N PRO A 180 17.22 -16.40 9.65
CA PRO A 180 17.74 -17.43 10.56
C PRO A 180 18.71 -18.42 9.91
N ASP A 181 18.58 -18.61 8.59
CA ASP A 181 19.42 -19.46 7.73
C ASP A 181 20.68 -18.76 7.21
N GLU A 182 20.88 -17.48 7.54
CA GLU A 182 22.08 -16.71 7.18
C GLU A 182 22.94 -16.38 8.42
N PRO A 183 24.25 -16.15 8.24
CA PRO A 183 25.13 -15.69 9.32
C PRO A 183 24.61 -14.39 9.94
N GLN A 184 24.40 -14.41 11.25
CA GLN A 184 23.96 -13.23 11.98
C GLN A 184 25.11 -12.22 12.09
N THR A 185 24.91 -11.02 11.55
CA THR A 185 25.87 -9.91 11.63
C THR A 185 25.58 -8.95 12.79
N ARG A 186 24.47 -9.17 13.50
CA ARG A 186 24.00 -8.36 14.61
C ARG A 186 23.28 -9.22 15.64
N SER A 187 23.33 -8.79 16.89
CA SER A 187 22.39 -9.18 17.95
C SER A 187 21.64 -7.96 18.46
N PHE A 188 20.40 -8.14 18.92
CA PHE A 188 19.70 -7.07 19.63
C PHE A 188 20.37 -6.78 20.96
N SER A 189 20.52 -5.51 21.30
CA SER A 189 21.03 -5.08 22.59
C SER A 189 20.00 -5.33 23.69
N LYS A 190 20.46 -5.35 24.95
CA LYS A 190 19.56 -5.48 26.10
C LYS A 190 18.47 -4.40 26.11
N ARG A 191 18.83 -3.14 25.82
CA ARG A 191 17.90 -2.00 25.80
C ARG A 191 16.83 -2.15 24.72
N GLU A 192 17.19 -2.70 23.57
CA GLU A 192 16.23 -2.95 22.48
C GLU A 192 15.23 -4.05 22.85
N VAL A 193 15.72 -5.14 23.45
CA VAL A 193 14.86 -6.23 23.92
C VAL A 193 13.91 -5.73 25.01
N GLU A 194 14.41 -5.01 26.01
CA GLU A 194 13.58 -4.44 27.09
C GLU A 194 12.51 -3.48 26.55
N ALA A 195 12.85 -2.62 25.58
CA ALA A 195 11.89 -1.74 24.94
C ALA A 195 10.82 -2.52 24.14
N ALA A 196 11.23 -3.55 23.40
CA ALA A 196 10.31 -4.39 22.62
C ALA A 196 9.35 -5.19 23.51
N GLU A 197 9.84 -5.73 24.63
CA GLU A 197 9.04 -6.43 25.62
C GLU A 197 8.05 -5.50 26.31
N LEU A 198 8.49 -4.32 26.74
CA LEU A 198 7.62 -3.31 27.36
C LEU A 198 6.54 -2.82 26.39
N TRP A 199 6.89 -2.59 25.13
CA TRP A 199 5.93 -2.22 24.08
C TRP A 199 4.83 -3.28 23.92
N LYS A 200 5.23 -4.54 23.80
CA LYS A 200 4.31 -5.68 23.69
C LYS A 200 3.43 -5.79 24.94
N GLU A 201 4.01 -5.66 26.12
CA GLU A 201 3.31 -5.77 27.41
C GLU A 201 2.20 -4.72 27.52
N MET A 202 2.52 -3.44 27.36
CA MET A 202 1.57 -2.34 27.51
C MET A 202 0.37 -2.50 26.57
N LEU A 203 0.63 -2.79 25.29
CA LEU A 203 -0.43 -2.95 24.30
C LEU A 203 -1.27 -4.22 24.55
N THR A 204 -0.64 -5.34 24.91
CA THR A 204 -1.35 -6.60 25.21
C THR A 204 -2.26 -6.43 26.43
N GLN A 205 -1.80 -5.75 27.49
CA GLN A 205 -2.62 -5.41 28.65
C GLN A 205 -3.78 -4.47 28.31
N GLY A 206 -3.57 -3.56 27.33
CA GLY A 206 -4.63 -2.75 26.72
C GLY A 206 -5.65 -3.55 25.91
N GLY A 207 -5.40 -4.84 25.68
CA GLY A 207 -6.24 -5.74 24.93
C GLY A 207 -5.84 -5.88 23.46
N ALA A 208 -4.69 -5.34 23.01
CA ALA A 208 -4.26 -5.52 21.65
C ALA A 208 -3.70 -6.92 21.37
N LYS A 209 -3.90 -7.44 20.15
CA LYS A 209 -3.17 -8.63 19.68
C LYS A 209 -1.82 -8.21 19.11
N VAL A 210 -0.78 -8.34 19.93
CA VAL A 210 0.59 -7.99 19.55
C VAL A 210 1.46 -9.23 19.37
N LEU A 211 2.11 -9.32 18.20
CA LEU A 211 3.06 -10.36 17.84
C LEU A 211 4.44 -9.70 17.62
N MET A 212 5.50 -10.45 17.88
CA MET A 212 6.88 -9.98 17.70
C MET A 212 7.55 -10.80 16.60
N ASP A 213 8.34 -10.14 15.76
CA ASP A 213 9.13 -10.77 14.71
C ASP A 213 10.48 -10.06 14.53
N ASP A 214 11.57 -10.82 14.49
CA ASP A 214 12.93 -10.29 14.39
C ASP A 214 13.27 -9.80 12.97
N ARG A 215 12.42 -10.14 11.99
CA ARG A 215 12.49 -9.76 10.58
C ARG A 215 11.33 -8.85 10.19
N ILE A 216 11.19 -7.75 10.92
CA ILE A 216 10.12 -6.77 10.70
C ILE A 216 10.12 -6.17 9.29
N ASP A 217 11.28 -6.10 8.63
CA ASP A 217 11.43 -5.73 7.22
C ASP A 217 10.73 -6.72 6.27
N SER A 218 10.90 -8.02 6.50
CA SER A 218 10.20 -9.08 5.76
C SER A 218 8.68 -8.99 6.00
N ILE A 219 8.25 -8.73 7.24
CA ILE A 219 6.84 -8.55 7.57
C ILE A 219 6.25 -7.31 6.89
N ARG A 220 7.00 -6.20 6.87
CA ARG A 220 6.64 -4.98 6.12
C ARG A 220 6.48 -5.27 4.64
N PHE A 221 7.47 -5.94 4.03
CA PHE A 221 7.40 -6.26 2.60
C PHE A 221 6.17 -7.11 2.29
N SER A 222 5.94 -8.18 3.06
CA SER A 222 4.78 -9.07 2.90
C SER A 222 3.46 -8.30 2.99
N LYS A 223 3.28 -7.44 4.00
CA LYS A 223 2.11 -6.55 4.10
C LYS A 223 2.00 -5.60 2.92
N ASN A 224 3.14 -5.05 2.47
CA ASN A 224 3.21 -4.06 1.42
C ASN A 224 2.87 -4.62 0.04
N ILE A 225 2.88 -5.93 -0.19
CA ILE A 225 2.44 -6.56 -1.45
C ILE A 225 1.01 -6.10 -1.81
N ILE A 226 0.08 -6.17 -0.86
CA ILE A 226 -1.32 -5.80 -1.08
C ILE A 226 -1.46 -4.29 -1.30
N ASN A 227 -0.72 -3.48 -0.55
CA ASN A 227 -0.75 -2.03 -0.72
C ASN A 227 -0.17 -1.63 -2.10
N CYS A 228 1.01 -2.14 -2.43
CA CYS A 228 1.72 -1.87 -3.67
C CYS A 228 0.95 -2.32 -4.91
N ALA A 229 0.24 -3.45 -4.84
CA ALA A 229 -0.59 -3.93 -5.93
C ALA A 229 -1.99 -3.30 -5.88
N TRP A 230 -2.84 -3.76 -4.96
CA TRP A 230 -4.26 -3.39 -4.96
C TRP A 230 -4.52 -1.93 -4.63
N SER A 231 -3.80 -1.32 -3.69
CA SER A 231 -4.07 0.10 -3.36
C SER A 231 -3.67 1.01 -4.53
N SER A 232 -2.55 0.71 -5.21
CA SER A 232 -2.14 1.40 -6.44
C SER A 232 -3.18 1.24 -7.56
N ILE A 233 -3.63 0.00 -7.82
CA ILE A 233 -4.68 -0.28 -8.82
C ILE A 233 -5.96 0.49 -8.50
N GLN A 234 -6.44 0.45 -7.25
CA GLN A 234 -7.66 1.17 -6.87
C GLN A 234 -7.49 2.69 -7.02
N GLY A 235 -6.35 3.26 -6.59
CA GLY A 235 -6.08 4.68 -6.74
C GLY A 235 -6.04 5.17 -8.19
N LEU A 236 -5.46 4.37 -9.07
CA LEU A 236 -5.32 4.71 -10.50
C LEU A 236 -6.64 4.53 -11.26
N THR A 237 -7.37 3.45 -10.99
CA THR A 237 -8.64 3.15 -11.68
C THR A 237 -9.85 3.82 -11.03
N ARG A 238 -9.70 4.36 -9.81
CA ARG A 238 -10.80 4.83 -8.96
C ARG A 238 -11.89 3.79 -8.73
N CYS A 239 -11.54 2.52 -8.82
CA CYS A 239 -12.46 1.41 -8.73
C CYS A 239 -12.02 0.40 -7.67
N VAL A 240 -13.00 -0.29 -7.07
CA VAL A 240 -12.77 -1.44 -6.19
C VAL A 240 -12.48 -2.72 -7.01
N PRO A 241 -11.82 -3.74 -6.45
CA PRO A 241 -11.38 -4.94 -7.19
C PRO A 241 -12.48 -5.69 -7.95
N ALA A 242 -13.74 -5.60 -7.52
CA ALA A 242 -14.86 -6.17 -8.25
C ALA A 242 -15.11 -5.53 -9.62
N CYS A 243 -14.48 -4.40 -9.96
CA CYS A 243 -14.57 -3.84 -11.32
C CYS A 243 -13.91 -4.71 -12.38
N PHE A 244 -13.03 -5.64 -11.99
CA PHE A 244 -12.36 -6.56 -12.90
C PHE A 244 -13.23 -7.80 -13.23
N GLU A 245 -14.37 -7.99 -12.55
CA GLU A 245 -15.27 -9.14 -12.75
C GLU A 245 -15.77 -9.36 -14.18
N PRO A 246 -16.22 -8.34 -14.93
CA PRO A 246 -16.68 -8.54 -16.31
C PRO A 246 -15.54 -8.67 -17.32
N LEU A 247 -14.27 -8.54 -16.90
CA LEU A 247 -13.15 -8.57 -17.84
C LEU A 247 -12.78 -10.01 -18.21
N PRO A 248 -12.37 -10.25 -19.47
CA PRO A 248 -11.91 -11.56 -19.90
C PRO A 248 -10.63 -11.98 -19.16
N PRO A 249 -10.39 -13.30 -18.97
CA PRO A 249 -9.26 -13.82 -18.20
C PRO A 249 -7.90 -13.23 -18.61
N GLU A 250 -7.68 -13.00 -19.90
CA GLU A 250 -6.42 -12.49 -20.46
C GLU A 250 -6.06 -11.11 -19.90
N LEU A 251 -7.06 -10.23 -19.69
CA LEU A 251 -6.84 -8.91 -19.08
C LEU A 251 -6.55 -9.04 -17.59
N THR A 252 -7.27 -9.91 -16.87
CA THR A 252 -6.99 -10.13 -15.45
C THR A 252 -5.61 -10.77 -15.23
N ASP A 253 -5.17 -11.64 -16.13
CA ASP A 253 -3.86 -12.27 -16.08
C ASP A 253 -2.72 -11.31 -16.40
N PHE A 254 -2.99 -10.29 -17.23
CA PHE A 254 -2.09 -9.16 -17.42
C PHE A 254 -1.92 -8.38 -16.11
N VAL A 255 -3.01 -8.06 -15.39
CA VAL A 255 -2.90 -7.36 -14.09
C VAL A 255 -2.15 -8.21 -13.06
N LYS A 256 -2.35 -9.53 -13.04
CA LYS A 256 -1.58 -10.43 -12.17
C LYS A 256 -0.07 -10.42 -12.45
N LYS A 257 0.40 -9.97 -13.63
CA LYS A 257 1.85 -9.78 -13.87
C LYS A 257 2.47 -8.73 -12.95
N LEU A 258 1.72 -7.67 -12.60
CA LEU A 258 2.18 -6.68 -11.60
C LEU A 258 2.42 -7.34 -10.23
N PHE A 259 1.52 -8.24 -9.82
CA PHE A 259 1.68 -8.97 -8.56
C PHE A 259 2.94 -9.84 -8.60
N ARG A 260 3.18 -10.56 -9.71
CA ARG A 260 4.39 -11.36 -9.89
C ARG A 260 5.66 -10.51 -9.80
N GLU A 261 5.71 -9.35 -10.43
CA GLU A 261 6.88 -8.44 -10.34
C GLU A 261 7.20 -8.04 -8.89
N ILE A 262 6.17 -7.69 -8.11
CA ILE A 262 6.33 -7.32 -6.69
C ILE A 262 6.80 -8.51 -5.86
N ILE A 263 6.20 -9.69 -6.07
CA ILE A 263 6.47 -10.90 -5.28
C ILE A 263 7.85 -11.47 -5.64
N ASP A 264 8.19 -11.54 -6.92
CA ASP A 264 9.51 -11.96 -7.40
C ASP A 264 10.60 -11.05 -6.87
N THR A 265 10.35 -9.73 -6.79
CA THR A 265 11.26 -8.78 -6.13
C THR A 265 11.47 -9.14 -4.67
N GLY A 266 10.42 -9.50 -3.95
CA GLY A 266 10.49 -9.94 -2.55
C GLY A 266 11.32 -11.21 -2.36
N PHE A 267 11.10 -12.23 -3.19
CA PHE A 267 11.88 -13.48 -3.12
C PHE A 267 13.34 -13.28 -3.53
N ARG A 268 13.61 -12.50 -4.59
CA ARG A 268 14.99 -12.24 -5.06
C ARG A 268 15.80 -11.36 -4.11
N SER A 269 15.13 -10.51 -3.32
CA SER A 269 15.78 -9.70 -2.30
C SER A 269 15.97 -10.41 -0.96
N GLY A 270 15.40 -11.60 -0.78
CA GLY A 270 15.39 -12.31 0.50
C GLY A 270 14.42 -11.72 1.53
N LEU A 271 13.64 -10.69 1.16
CA LEU A 271 12.59 -10.12 2.01
C LEU A 271 11.38 -11.06 2.13
N LEU A 272 11.12 -11.87 1.12
CA LEU A 272 10.19 -12.99 1.17
C LEU A 272 10.95 -14.32 1.14
N ARG A 273 10.50 -15.28 1.94
CA ARG A 273 11.08 -16.63 1.99
C ARG A 273 9.98 -17.66 2.17
N GLN A 274 10.09 -18.79 1.47
CA GLN A 274 9.16 -19.90 1.70
C GLN A 274 9.27 -20.36 3.16
N GLY A 275 8.13 -20.63 3.79
CA GLY A 275 8.05 -21.00 5.21
C GLY A 275 8.03 -19.83 6.20
N MET A 276 8.29 -18.58 5.79
CA MET A 276 8.14 -17.43 6.71
C MET A 276 6.69 -17.26 7.14
N VAL A 277 6.45 -16.74 8.34
CA VAL A 277 5.08 -16.56 8.86
C VAL A 277 4.35 -15.46 8.09
N GLN A 278 3.15 -15.75 7.59
CA GLN A 278 2.26 -14.77 6.95
C GLN A 278 1.24 -14.22 7.94
N TYR A 279 1.32 -12.92 8.21
CA TYR A 279 0.36 -12.24 9.07
C TYR A 279 -0.82 -11.65 8.27
N PRO A 280 -2.02 -11.55 8.88
CA PRO A 280 -2.34 -11.87 10.27
C PRO A 280 -2.70 -13.35 10.53
N GLY A 281 -2.69 -14.20 9.49
CA GLY A 281 -3.20 -15.59 9.54
C GLY A 281 -2.29 -16.61 10.23
N GLY A 282 -0.99 -16.32 10.36
CA GLY A 282 -0.01 -17.19 11.01
C GLY A 282 0.45 -18.41 10.20
N GLN A 283 0.01 -18.53 8.94
CA GLN A 283 0.35 -19.66 8.08
C GLN A 283 1.73 -19.49 7.45
N PRO A 284 2.47 -20.57 7.18
CA PRO A 284 3.72 -20.47 6.45
C PRO A 284 3.51 -19.90 5.04
N MET A 285 4.49 -19.15 4.55
CA MET A 285 4.51 -18.62 3.20
C MET A 285 4.77 -19.73 2.19
N GLY A 286 3.93 -19.78 1.16
CA GLY A 286 4.10 -20.64 0.00
C GLY A 286 5.20 -20.15 -0.94
N ASP A 287 5.27 -20.76 -2.11
CA ASP A 287 6.13 -20.27 -3.19
C ASP A 287 5.57 -18.99 -3.85
N ALA A 288 6.33 -18.41 -4.80
CA ALA A 288 5.93 -17.18 -5.49
C ALA A 288 4.59 -17.30 -6.23
N ALA A 289 4.25 -18.47 -6.76
CA ALA A 289 2.99 -18.69 -7.47
C ALA A 289 1.81 -18.74 -6.49
N GLU A 290 1.96 -19.43 -5.36
CA GLU A 290 0.98 -19.50 -4.29
C GLU A 290 0.72 -18.11 -3.66
N VAL A 291 1.79 -17.34 -3.39
CA VAL A 291 1.67 -15.97 -2.86
C VAL A 291 0.98 -15.06 -3.88
N THR A 292 1.31 -15.18 -5.17
CA THR A 292 0.66 -14.41 -6.25
C THR A 292 -0.84 -14.72 -6.31
N HIS A 293 -1.18 -16.01 -6.28
CA HIS A 293 -2.57 -16.44 -6.29
C HIS A 293 -3.33 -15.88 -5.09
N PHE A 294 -2.77 -16.02 -3.89
CA PHE A 294 -3.40 -15.54 -2.66
C PHE A 294 -3.59 -14.01 -2.66
N ALA A 295 -2.56 -13.25 -3.03
CA ALA A 295 -2.60 -11.79 -3.05
C ALA A 295 -3.67 -11.24 -4.00
N TRP A 296 -3.87 -11.89 -5.15
CA TRP A 296 -4.96 -11.58 -6.07
C TRP A 296 -6.31 -12.04 -5.50
N SER A 297 -6.47 -13.34 -5.29
CA SER A 297 -7.75 -13.99 -5.05
C SER A 297 -8.42 -13.54 -3.75
N ASN A 298 -7.66 -13.35 -2.67
CA ASN A 298 -8.23 -13.00 -1.37
C ASN A 298 -9.01 -11.68 -1.42
N ILE A 299 -8.42 -10.65 -2.02
CA ILE A 299 -9.02 -9.32 -2.11
C ILE A 299 -10.08 -9.27 -3.22
N TYR A 300 -9.77 -9.85 -4.39
CA TYR A 300 -10.67 -9.86 -5.54
C TYR A 300 -11.97 -10.62 -5.23
N ASN A 301 -11.89 -11.86 -4.75
CA ASN A 301 -13.06 -12.69 -4.46
C ASN A 301 -13.91 -12.06 -3.34
N THR A 302 -13.28 -11.54 -2.29
CA THR A 302 -14.00 -10.82 -1.22
C THR A 302 -14.73 -9.59 -1.77
N SER A 303 -14.11 -8.84 -2.68
CA SER A 303 -14.73 -7.68 -3.30
C SER A 303 -15.92 -8.06 -4.18
N VAL A 304 -15.81 -9.14 -4.97
CA VAL A 304 -16.87 -9.66 -5.84
C VAL A 304 -18.04 -10.19 -5.01
N GLN A 305 -17.75 -10.98 -3.97
CA GLN A 305 -18.76 -11.51 -3.06
C GLN A 305 -19.57 -10.37 -2.43
N LYS A 306 -18.91 -9.32 -1.93
CA LYS A 306 -19.59 -8.14 -1.37
C LYS A 306 -20.50 -7.47 -2.40
N ARG A 307 -19.98 -7.22 -3.61
CA ARG A 307 -20.78 -6.63 -4.70
C ARG A 307 -22.03 -7.47 -4.99
N ARG A 308 -21.87 -8.79 -5.15
CA ARG A 308 -22.96 -9.73 -5.44
C ARG A 308 -23.99 -9.82 -4.31
N SER A 309 -23.56 -9.67 -3.06
CA SER A 309 -24.45 -9.66 -1.89
C SER A 309 -25.08 -8.28 -1.60
N GLY A 310 -24.83 -7.27 -2.44
CA GLY A 310 -25.28 -5.89 -2.21
C GLY A 310 -24.51 -5.14 -1.12
N ALA A 311 -23.47 -5.74 -0.54
CA ALA A 311 -22.62 -5.08 0.45
C ALA A 311 -21.57 -4.20 -0.26
N THR A 312 -21.20 -3.08 0.37
CA THR A 312 -20.19 -2.17 -0.18
C THR A 312 -18.81 -2.83 -0.18
N PRO A 313 -18.16 -3.02 -1.35
CA PRO A 313 -16.79 -3.51 -1.39
C PRO A 313 -15.82 -2.55 -0.71
N HIS A 314 -14.75 -3.10 -0.14
CA HIS A 314 -13.80 -2.30 0.64
C HIS A 314 -12.95 -1.40 -0.26
N LYS A 315 -12.93 -0.09 0.04
CA LYS A 315 -11.98 0.87 -0.51
C LYS A 315 -10.70 0.87 0.34
N MET A 316 -9.56 0.69 -0.31
CA MET A 316 -8.26 0.78 0.38
C MET A 316 -7.87 2.23 0.68
N SER A 317 -6.97 2.42 1.65
CA SER A 317 -6.57 3.75 2.16
C SER A 317 -6.12 4.70 1.06
N LEU A 318 -5.32 4.23 0.10
CA LEU A 318 -4.85 5.05 -1.01
C LEU A 318 -6.02 5.61 -1.83
N LEU A 319 -6.99 4.78 -2.23
CA LEU A 319 -8.17 5.24 -2.99
C LEU A 319 -8.94 6.32 -2.22
N ILE A 320 -9.15 6.12 -0.92
CA ILE A 320 -9.83 7.09 -0.06
C ILE A 320 -9.08 8.42 -0.08
N ASP A 321 -7.76 8.39 0.05
CA ASP A 321 -6.95 9.60 0.02
C ASP A 321 -7.04 10.33 -1.32
N VAL A 322 -7.02 9.58 -2.42
CA VAL A 322 -7.15 10.20 -3.74
C VAL A 322 -8.55 10.78 -3.96
N GLU A 323 -9.61 10.18 -3.42
CA GLU A 323 -10.97 10.74 -3.46
C GLU A 323 -11.11 11.99 -2.59
N MET A 324 -10.38 12.04 -1.47
CA MET A 324 -10.38 13.19 -0.55
C MET A 324 -9.37 14.29 -0.91
N GLY A 325 -8.61 14.13 -2.00
CA GLY A 325 -7.56 15.09 -2.40
C GLY A 325 -6.43 15.24 -1.37
N ARG A 326 -6.16 14.18 -0.58
CA ARG A 326 -5.14 14.17 0.47
C ARG A 326 -3.82 13.62 -0.06
N PRO A 327 -2.67 14.01 0.50
CA PRO A 327 -1.42 13.30 0.27
C PRO A 327 -1.50 11.81 0.66
N PHE A 328 -0.81 10.97 -0.10
CA PHE A 328 -0.83 9.50 0.02
C PHE A 328 0.55 8.87 -0.16
N GLU A 329 0.70 7.64 0.33
CA GLU A 329 1.98 6.99 0.66
C GLU A 329 2.68 6.34 -0.55
N VAL A 330 2.87 7.06 -1.67
CA VAL A 330 3.49 6.47 -2.90
C VAL A 330 4.92 6.03 -2.67
N GLU A 331 5.74 6.88 -2.04
CA GLU A 331 7.18 6.65 -1.92
C GLU A 331 7.52 5.43 -1.06
N VAL A 332 6.77 5.19 0.01
CA VAL A 332 7.02 4.08 0.93
C VAL A 332 6.25 2.81 0.56
N ILE A 333 5.23 2.91 -0.30
CA ILE A 333 4.51 1.74 -0.82
C ILE A 333 5.15 1.26 -2.12
N THR A 334 5.02 2.03 -3.21
CA THR A 334 5.45 1.62 -4.55
C THR A 334 6.90 2.00 -4.81
N GLY A 335 7.31 3.21 -4.44
CA GLY A 335 8.68 3.70 -4.60
C GLY A 335 9.71 2.82 -3.87
N ALA A 336 9.36 2.34 -2.67
CA ALA A 336 10.22 1.47 -1.88
C ALA A 336 10.46 0.11 -2.56
N VAL A 337 9.41 -0.52 -3.11
CA VAL A 337 9.56 -1.80 -3.82
C VAL A 337 10.35 -1.62 -5.11
N LEU A 338 10.18 -0.48 -5.81
CA LEU A 338 11.00 -0.14 -6.99
C LEU A 338 12.48 -0.04 -6.65
N ARG A 339 12.83 0.61 -5.53
CA ARG A 339 14.23 0.71 -5.06
C ARG A 339 14.81 -0.66 -4.73
N VAL A 340 14.02 -1.56 -4.12
CA VAL A 340 14.44 -2.95 -3.88
C VAL A 340 14.67 -3.69 -5.20
N ALA A 341 13.74 -3.58 -6.16
CA ALA A 341 13.89 -4.21 -7.47
C ALA A 341 15.16 -3.74 -8.19
N GLN A 342 15.43 -2.43 -8.17
CA GLN A 342 16.64 -1.85 -8.74
C GLN A 342 17.91 -2.36 -8.05
N ALA A 343 17.96 -2.38 -6.73
CA ALA A 343 19.10 -2.86 -5.96
C ALA A 343 19.44 -4.34 -6.24
N HIS A 344 18.42 -5.14 -6.57
CA HIS A 344 18.55 -6.57 -6.87
C HIS A 344 18.46 -6.91 -8.37
N ASN A 345 18.54 -5.91 -9.26
CA ASN A 345 18.48 -6.08 -10.72
C ASN A 345 17.26 -6.89 -11.21
N VAL A 346 16.10 -6.69 -10.59
CA VAL A 346 14.83 -7.34 -10.96
C VAL A 346 14.11 -6.47 -11.98
N ALA A 347 13.76 -7.05 -13.13
CA ALA A 347 12.99 -6.36 -14.16
C ALA A 347 11.52 -6.22 -13.72
N VAL A 348 11.07 -4.99 -13.52
CA VAL A 348 9.73 -4.67 -13.00
C VAL A 348 9.01 -3.60 -13.85
N PRO A 349 8.79 -3.82 -15.15
CA PRO A 349 8.24 -2.81 -16.05
C PRO A 349 6.85 -2.31 -15.61
N LEU A 350 5.94 -3.20 -15.17
CA LEU A 350 4.58 -2.79 -14.76
C LEU A 350 4.60 -2.02 -13.44
N LEU A 351 5.43 -2.45 -12.49
CA LEU A 351 5.64 -1.73 -11.25
C LEU A 351 6.21 -0.32 -11.54
N GLY A 352 7.15 -0.21 -12.46
CA GLY A 352 7.75 1.06 -12.89
C GLY A 352 6.70 2.05 -13.42
N TYR A 353 5.75 1.58 -14.22
CA TYR A 353 4.61 2.40 -14.67
C TYR A 353 3.66 2.77 -13.52
N SER A 354 3.38 1.84 -12.60
CA SER A 354 2.51 2.15 -11.45
C SER A 354 3.11 3.18 -10.50
N GLY A 355 4.45 3.21 -10.35
CA GLY A 355 5.16 4.11 -9.45
C GLY A 355 5.40 5.52 -9.98
N SER A 356 5.41 5.72 -11.31
CA SER A 356 5.58 7.04 -11.92
C SER A 356 4.32 7.92 -11.83
N GLY A 357 3.20 7.40 -11.32
CA GLY A 357 1.89 8.06 -11.39
C GLY A 357 1.32 8.14 -12.82
N VAL A 358 2.00 7.53 -13.79
CA VAL A 358 1.61 7.48 -15.20
C VAL A 358 1.50 6.02 -15.61
N ILE A 359 0.29 5.48 -15.51
CA ILE A 359 -0.04 4.27 -16.26
C ILE A 359 -0.64 4.70 -17.60
N GLU A 360 0.15 4.65 -18.66
CA GLU A 360 -0.38 4.64 -20.01
C GLU A 360 -0.87 3.21 -20.32
N ILE A 361 -2.09 2.88 -19.88
CA ILE A 361 -2.75 1.65 -20.34
C ILE A 361 -3.33 1.95 -21.73
N LYS A 362 -2.61 1.56 -22.77
CA LYS A 362 -3.16 1.57 -24.12
C LYS A 362 -4.08 0.35 -24.29
N VAL A 363 -5.36 0.52 -23.94
CA VAL A 363 -6.41 -0.46 -24.27
C VAL A 363 -6.92 -0.14 -25.67
N GLU A 364 -6.49 -0.92 -26.67
CA GLU A 364 -7.15 -0.91 -27.99
C GLU A 364 -8.41 -1.76 -27.92
N VAL A 365 -9.55 -1.11 -27.70
CA VAL A 365 -10.86 -1.75 -27.85
C VAL A 365 -11.26 -1.66 -29.32
N SER A 366 -11.20 -2.80 -30.02
CA SER A 366 -11.73 -2.91 -31.38
C SER A 366 -13.21 -3.29 -31.29
N VAL A 367 -14.11 -2.33 -31.52
CA VAL A 367 -15.54 -2.61 -31.67
C VAL A 367 -15.82 -2.92 -33.13
N VAL A 368 -16.12 -4.17 -33.44
CA VAL A 368 -16.58 -4.57 -34.78
C VAL A 368 -18.10 -4.47 -34.80
N THR A 369 -18.63 -3.40 -35.38
CA THR A 369 -20.07 -3.27 -35.63
C THR A 369 -20.39 -3.94 -36.97
N LEU A 370 -21.00 -5.12 -36.93
CA LEU A 370 -21.61 -5.72 -38.12
C LEU A 370 -22.97 -5.07 -38.33
N ALA A 371 -23.10 -4.20 -39.34
CA ALA A 371 -24.41 -3.74 -39.79
C ALA A 371 -25.15 -4.95 -40.41
N ALA A 372 -26.18 -5.43 -39.74
CA ALA A 372 -27.02 -6.52 -40.23
C ALA A 372 -27.88 -6.00 -41.40
N GLY A 373 -27.46 -6.30 -42.63
CA GLY A 373 -28.34 -6.31 -43.80
C GLY A 373 -29.01 -7.69 -43.96
N PRO A 374 -30.13 -7.80 -44.68
CA PRO A 374 -30.84 -9.07 -44.86
C PRO A 374 -29.94 -10.13 -45.51
N MET A 375 -30.06 -11.38 -45.04
CA MET A 375 -29.19 -12.54 -45.33
C MET A 375 -29.13 -13.00 -46.80
N SER A 376 -29.69 -12.25 -47.75
CA SER A 376 -29.77 -12.65 -49.16
C SER A 376 -28.63 -12.13 -50.06
N GLU A 377 -27.69 -11.34 -49.55
CA GLU A 377 -26.59 -10.76 -50.36
C GLU A 377 -25.17 -10.98 -49.80
N MET A 378 -24.93 -12.05 -49.04
CA MET A 378 -23.58 -12.36 -48.51
C MET A 378 -22.76 -13.27 -49.42
N VAL A 379 -22.62 -12.90 -50.71
CA VAL A 379 -21.62 -13.50 -51.62
C VAL A 379 -21.00 -12.41 -52.51
N SER A 380 -20.37 -11.41 -51.91
CA SER A 380 -19.22 -10.71 -52.51
C SER A 380 -18.55 -9.86 -51.42
N THR A 381 -17.24 -9.65 -51.53
CA THR A 381 -16.38 -8.91 -50.60
C THR A 381 -17.04 -7.67 -49.97
N SER A 382 -17.57 -7.82 -48.75
CA SER A 382 -18.09 -6.69 -47.98
C SER A 382 -16.92 -5.91 -47.38
N ALA A 383 -16.85 -4.61 -47.65
CA ALA A 383 -15.90 -3.72 -46.99
C ALA A 383 -16.23 -3.67 -45.49
N VAL A 384 -15.35 -4.21 -44.64
CA VAL A 384 -15.51 -4.12 -43.19
C VAL A 384 -14.97 -2.78 -42.75
N THR A 385 -15.82 -2.00 -42.07
CA THR A 385 -15.40 -0.73 -41.49
C THR A 385 -14.91 -1.01 -40.08
N VAL A 386 -13.59 -0.90 -39.87
CA VAL A 386 -12.99 -1.06 -38.54
C VAL A 386 -12.75 0.32 -37.97
N THR A 387 -13.39 0.60 -36.84
CA THR A 387 -13.11 1.82 -36.07
C THR A 387 -12.19 1.45 -34.93
N VAL A 388 -10.94 1.88 -35.03
CA VAL A 388 -9.96 1.73 -33.95
C VAL A 388 -10.04 2.99 -33.10
N MET A 389 -10.46 2.83 -31.85
CA MET A 389 -10.49 3.93 -30.89
C MET A 389 -9.22 3.86 -30.05
N THR A 390 -8.35 4.85 -30.23
CA THR A 390 -7.12 4.98 -29.43
C THR A 390 -7.36 6.02 -28.35
N MET A 391 -7.22 5.63 -27.09
CA MET A 391 -7.28 6.56 -25.96
C MET A 391 -5.87 6.86 -25.46
N HIS A 392 -5.51 8.14 -25.48
CA HIS A 392 -4.27 8.63 -24.89
C HIS A 392 -4.60 9.42 -23.62
N ALA A 393 -4.02 9.02 -22.51
CA ALA A 393 -4.05 9.77 -21.26
C ALA A 393 -2.63 10.26 -20.98
N SER A 394 -2.45 11.59 -20.96
CA SER A 394 -1.18 12.20 -20.58
C SER A 394 -1.41 13.27 -19.52
N ALA A 395 -0.52 13.32 -18.53
CA ALA A 395 -0.44 14.37 -17.53
C ALA A 395 0.93 15.03 -17.66
N SER A 396 0.96 16.35 -17.81
CA SER A 396 2.21 17.09 -18.04
C SER A 396 2.98 17.37 -16.74
N ARG A 397 2.28 17.30 -15.59
CA ARG A 397 2.81 17.55 -14.25
C ARG A 397 2.09 16.70 -13.19
N PRO A 398 2.75 16.40 -12.05
CA PRO A 398 2.10 15.75 -10.92
C PRO A 398 0.92 16.58 -10.40
N GLY A 399 -0.26 15.96 -10.27
CA GLY A 399 -1.47 16.59 -9.73
C GLY A 399 -2.44 17.20 -10.76
N GLU A 400 -2.12 17.17 -12.06
CA GLU A 400 -3.04 17.60 -13.11
C GLU A 400 -4.03 16.47 -13.51
N LEU A 401 -5.30 16.81 -13.75
CA LEU A 401 -6.25 15.89 -14.37
C LEU A 401 -5.71 15.46 -15.75
N ALA A 402 -5.50 14.17 -15.96
CA ALA A 402 -5.02 13.65 -17.23
C ALA A 402 -5.96 14.11 -18.36
N ARG A 403 -5.41 14.78 -19.38
CA ARG A 403 -6.18 15.06 -20.60
C ARG A 403 -6.36 13.74 -21.33
N ILE A 404 -7.62 13.28 -21.37
CA ILE A 404 -8.01 12.12 -22.15
C ILE A 404 -8.31 12.60 -23.56
N THR A 405 -7.48 12.19 -24.51
CA THR A 405 -7.70 12.43 -25.93
C THR A 405 -8.09 11.11 -26.56
N ALA A 406 -9.32 11.01 -27.05
CA ALA A 406 -9.77 9.86 -27.83
C ALA A 406 -9.64 10.21 -29.31
N THR A 407 -8.85 9.43 -30.04
CA THR A 407 -8.75 9.56 -31.50
C THR A 407 -9.36 8.31 -32.12
N ALA A 408 -10.45 8.49 -32.86
CA ALA A 408 -11.07 7.42 -33.63
C ALA A 408 -10.50 7.45 -35.06
N HIS A 409 -9.90 6.35 -35.48
CA HIS A 409 -9.49 6.16 -36.86
C HIS A 409 -10.36 5.07 -37.48
N THR A 410 -11.16 5.47 -38.46
CA THR A 410 -11.99 4.55 -39.25
C THR A 410 -11.22 4.17 -40.51
N THR A 411 -10.88 2.89 -40.64
CA THR A 411 -10.25 2.37 -41.86
C THR A 411 -11.14 1.31 -42.48
N LYS A 412 -11.36 1.40 -43.79
CA LYS A 412 -12.01 0.33 -44.56
C LYS A 412 -10.97 -0.76 -44.81
N VAL A 413 -11.22 -1.95 -44.28
CA VAL A 413 -10.34 -3.11 -44.47
C VAL A 413 -11.02 -4.09 -45.41
N ARG A 414 -10.26 -4.64 -46.37
CA ARG A 414 -10.74 -5.67 -47.28
C ARG A 414 -10.61 -7.01 -46.58
N ALA A 415 -11.73 -7.65 -46.27
CA ALA A 415 -11.72 -9.01 -45.71
C ALA A 415 -11.62 -10.02 -46.86
N GLU A 416 -10.63 -10.91 -46.81
CA GLU A 416 -10.58 -12.11 -47.66
C GLU A 416 -11.23 -13.25 -46.90
N ALA A 417 -12.36 -13.76 -47.40
CA ALA A 417 -13.03 -14.91 -46.84
C ALA A 417 -12.46 -16.19 -47.46
N HIS A 418 -11.84 -17.05 -46.64
CA HIS A 418 -11.57 -18.43 -47.03
C HIS A 418 -12.69 -19.32 -46.47
N ALA A 419 -13.53 -19.85 -47.37
CA ALA A 419 -14.55 -20.82 -46.99
C ALA A 419 -13.91 -22.20 -46.80
N THR A 420 -13.83 -22.69 -45.56
CA THR A 420 -13.65 -24.12 -45.29
C THR A 420 -15.01 -24.73 -44.96
N ALA A 421 -15.44 -25.68 -45.79
CA ALA A 421 -16.73 -26.36 -45.66
C ALA A 421 -16.72 -27.35 -44.48
N SER A 422 -17.01 -26.86 -43.28
CA SER A 422 -17.70 -27.58 -42.19
C SER A 422 -17.78 -26.69 -40.95
N SER A 423 -19.00 -26.31 -40.56
CA SER A 423 -19.38 -25.62 -39.30
C SER A 423 -18.56 -24.40 -38.87
N GLY A 424 -19.10 -23.20 -39.13
CA GLY A 424 -18.60 -21.91 -38.62
C GLY A 424 -17.62 -21.22 -39.56
N ALA A 425 -18.05 -20.15 -40.22
CA ALA A 425 -17.15 -19.32 -41.03
C ALA A 425 -16.20 -18.54 -40.11
N ARG A 426 -14.91 -18.88 -40.12
CA ARG A 426 -13.85 -18.10 -39.46
C ARG A 426 -13.33 -17.02 -40.40
N VAL A 427 -13.35 -15.76 -39.95
CA VAL A 427 -12.74 -14.64 -40.67
C VAL A 427 -11.39 -14.32 -40.01
N VAL A 428 -10.30 -14.52 -40.75
CA VAL A 428 -8.94 -14.19 -40.29
C VAL A 428 -8.55 -12.85 -40.92
N VAL A 429 -8.38 -11.81 -40.11
CA VAL A 429 -7.89 -10.50 -40.56
C VAL A 429 -6.41 -10.40 -40.22
N ARG A 430 -5.53 -10.43 -41.23
CA ARG A 430 -4.08 -10.20 -41.05
C ARG A 430 -3.76 -8.73 -41.26
N THR A 431 -3.16 -8.10 -40.25
CA THR A 431 -2.64 -6.72 -40.34
C THR A 431 -1.13 -6.75 -40.18
N THR A 432 -0.38 -6.31 -41.19
CA THR A 432 1.08 -6.17 -41.11
C THR A 432 1.43 -4.68 -41.01
N VAL A 433 2.05 -4.26 -39.90
CA VAL A 433 2.57 -2.88 -39.74
C VAL A 433 4.08 -2.97 -39.57
N ARG A 434 4.84 -2.39 -40.52
CA ARG A 434 6.32 -2.33 -40.43
C ARG A 434 6.75 -1.18 -39.52
N PRO A 435 7.76 -1.36 -38.64
CA PRO A 435 8.28 -0.28 -37.82
C PRO A 435 9.13 0.68 -38.65
N SER A 436 8.99 1.98 -38.40
CA SER A 436 9.87 3.03 -38.94
C SER A 436 10.92 3.42 -37.89
N VAL A 437 12.19 3.25 -38.26
CA VAL A 437 13.45 3.80 -37.69
C VAL A 437 14.27 2.84 -36.77
N PRO A 438 15.59 2.62 -37.06
CA PRO A 438 16.50 1.83 -36.22
C PRO A 438 17.16 2.63 -35.08
N TRP A 439 17.57 1.90 -34.03
CA TRP A 439 18.12 2.38 -32.76
C TRP A 439 19.50 3.07 -32.87
N ARG A 440 19.73 4.15 -32.10
CA ARG A 440 21.06 4.71 -31.75
C ARG A 440 21.11 5.05 -30.26
N ALA A 441 22.23 4.76 -29.60
CA ALA A 441 22.46 5.02 -28.18
C ALA A 441 22.54 6.54 -27.86
N PRO A 442 22.02 7.00 -26.70
CA PRO A 442 22.08 8.40 -26.30
C PRO A 442 23.45 8.81 -25.71
N THR A 443 23.91 10.02 -26.04
CA THR A 443 25.13 10.66 -25.50
C THR A 443 24.86 11.35 -24.16
N PRO A 444 25.81 11.36 -23.20
CA PRO A 444 25.60 11.98 -21.89
C PRO A 444 25.63 13.52 -21.99
N GLY A 445 24.62 14.20 -21.45
CA GLY A 445 24.62 15.66 -21.23
C GLY A 445 23.54 16.49 -21.93
N ALA A 446 22.67 15.89 -22.76
CA ALA A 446 21.52 16.59 -23.33
C ALA A 446 20.26 16.39 -22.46
N GLY A 447 19.49 17.47 -22.25
CA GLY A 447 18.25 17.45 -21.49
C GLY A 447 17.27 16.36 -21.96
N MET A 448 16.52 15.84 -21.00
CA MET A 448 15.59 14.72 -21.12
C MET A 448 14.66 14.90 -22.33
N THR A 449 15.00 14.26 -23.44
CA THR A 449 14.15 14.17 -24.63
C THR A 449 13.38 12.86 -24.52
N MET A 450 12.06 12.91 -24.34
CA MET A 450 11.21 11.71 -24.36
C MET A 450 11.31 11.04 -25.72
N VAL A 451 11.89 9.84 -25.75
CA VAL A 451 11.89 8.97 -26.94
C VAL A 451 10.66 8.08 -26.86
N HIS A 452 9.73 8.25 -27.80
CA HIS A 452 8.54 7.41 -27.94
C HIS A 452 8.93 6.07 -28.57
N TRP A 453 8.66 4.96 -27.87
CA TRP A 453 8.81 3.61 -28.42
C TRP A 453 7.45 3.05 -28.81
N LYS A 454 7.35 2.52 -30.04
CA LYS A 454 6.14 1.91 -30.60
C LYS A 454 6.45 0.44 -30.88
N PHE A 455 5.91 -0.47 -30.08
CA PHE A 455 5.97 -1.91 -30.35
C PHE A 455 4.55 -2.41 -30.67
N MET A 456 4.36 -3.03 -31.83
CA MET A 456 3.10 -3.62 -32.29
C MET A 456 3.36 -5.03 -32.81
N ALA A 457 2.69 -6.02 -32.22
CA ALA A 457 2.21 -7.24 -32.90
C ALA A 457 1.21 -7.94 -31.96
N VAL A 458 -0.04 -8.07 -32.41
CA VAL A 458 -1.00 -9.04 -31.86
C VAL A 458 -1.71 -9.65 -33.06
N ASP A 459 -1.51 -10.95 -33.28
CA ASP A 459 -2.35 -11.72 -34.20
C ASP A 459 -3.67 -12.04 -33.49
N MET A 460 -4.80 -11.72 -34.13
CA MET A 460 -6.14 -12.03 -33.63
C MET A 460 -6.76 -13.15 -34.46
N VAL A 461 -7.26 -14.19 -33.78
CA VAL A 461 -8.13 -15.22 -34.36
C VAL A 461 -9.52 -14.99 -33.77
N LEU A 462 -10.50 -14.59 -34.60
CA LEU A 462 -11.92 -14.60 -34.22
C LEU A 462 -12.50 -16.00 -34.46
N VAL A 463 -13.26 -16.51 -33.48
CA VAL A 463 -14.12 -17.71 -33.62
C VAL A 463 -15.55 -17.25 -33.87
#